data_AF-A0AAU8N607-F1
#
_entry.id   AF-A0AAU8N607-F1
#
_cell.length_a   1.000
_cell.length_b   1.000
_cell.length_c   1.000
_cell.angle_alpha   90.00
_cell.angle_beta   90.00
_cell.angle_gamma   90.00
#
_symmetry.space_group_name_H-M   'P 1'
#
loop_
_entity.id
_entity.type
_entity.pdbx_description
1 polymer ?
#
loop_
_entity_poly.entity_id
_entity_poly.type
_entity_poly.pdbx_seq_one_letter_code
_entity_poly.pdbx_strand_id
1 'polypeptide(L)'
;MKTIIQFDLISDIHLDFWVEYSSNLRKHNQKVDKFIDLILPNEPSEVLVIAGDLGHYNKQNLIFLEKLKWYDFQYGINQLDLDMDKIYDHWKSISNDSVLIEGLPRLVETMYAEELTKLKNVLHRSDVIVTHISPDWSKVPLSDINDISNSFYYFNGRELLSKLNKKVWCSGHVHRREDYIIEGCRLVNASLGYPDENGNIPKKIMKVIHEESYI
;
A
#
# COMPACT_ATOMS: atom_id res chain seq x y z
N MET A 1 15.03 28.04 -0.63
CA MET A 1 16.00 27.13 0.01
C MET A 1 15.78 25.74 -0.59
N LYS A 2 16.76 24.84 -0.60
CA LYS A 2 16.54 23.49 -1.11
C LYS A 2 15.55 22.75 -0.19
N THR A 3 14.33 22.49 -0.65
CA THR A 3 13.37 21.68 0.11
C THR A 3 13.83 20.23 0.04
N ILE A 4 14.16 19.66 1.21
CA ILE A 4 14.48 18.24 1.37
C ILE A 4 13.30 17.61 2.09
N ILE A 5 12.64 16.67 1.43
CA ILE A 5 11.58 15.85 2.00
C ILE A 5 12.25 14.56 2.48
N GLN A 6 12.21 14.30 3.78
CA GLN A 6 12.72 13.06 4.36
C GLN A 6 11.66 12.41 5.24
N PHE A 7 11.39 11.13 4.99
CA PHE A 7 10.52 10.29 5.82
C PHE A 7 10.92 8.83 5.68
N ASP A 8 10.47 8.01 6.63
CA ASP A 8 10.59 6.56 6.58
C ASP A 8 9.27 5.96 6.05
N LEU A 9 9.33 4.90 5.24
CA LEU A 9 8.17 4.32 4.54
C LEU A 9 8.10 2.79 4.71
N ILE A 10 6.90 2.29 4.97
CA ILE A 10 6.56 0.86 4.96
C ILE A 10 5.11 0.62 4.54
N SER A 11 4.83 -0.56 4.04
CA SER A 11 3.50 -1.10 3.71
C SER A 11 3.57 -2.63 3.71
N ASP A 12 2.43 -3.29 3.56
CA ASP A 12 2.36 -4.74 3.24
C ASP A 12 3.05 -5.60 4.31
N ILE A 13 2.78 -5.24 5.56
CA ILE A 13 3.44 -5.74 6.77
C ILE A 13 2.93 -7.12 7.15
N HIS A 14 1.67 -7.45 6.83
CA HIS A 14 1.04 -8.78 7.05
C HIS A 14 1.44 -9.43 8.38
N LEU A 15 1.26 -8.67 9.47
CA LEU A 15 1.91 -8.90 10.77
C LEU A 15 1.63 -10.28 11.36
N ASP A 16 0.51 -10.92 11.02
CA ASP A 16 0.14 -12.27 11.43
C ASP A 16 0.98 -13.37 10.78
N PHE A 17 1.51 -13.13 9.56
CA PHE A 17 2.44 -14.05 8.89
C PHE A 17 3.86 -13.94 9.46
N TRP A 18 4.29 -12.73 9.84
CA TRP A 18 5.61 -12.51 10.45
C TRP A 18 5.66 -12.76 11.97
N VAL A 19 4.52 -12.61 12.66
CA VAL A 19 4.39 -12.80 14.10
C VAL A 19 3.25 -13.78 14.40
N GLU A 20 3.60 -15.07 14.45
CA GLU A 20 2.71 -16.15 14.87
C GLU A 20 1.98 -15.78 16.17
N TYR A 21 0.64 -15.85 16.14
CA TYR A 21 -0.23 -15.51 17.26
C TYR A 21 0.13 -16.25 18.55
N SER A 22 -0.14 -15.63 19.71
CA SER A 22 -0.04 -16.28 21.01
C SER A 22 -1.18 -15.88 21.92
N SER A 23 -1.92 -16.87 22.43
CA SER A 23 -2.97 -16.68 23.43
C SER A 23 -2.45 -16.12 24.77
N ASN A 24 -1.14 -16.23 25.02
CA ASN A 24 -0.48 -15.52 26.11
C ASN A 24 -0.05 -14.12 25.65
N LEU A 25 -0.80 -13.10 26.07
CA LEU A 25 -0.59 -11.71 25.64
C LEU A 25 0.85 -11.21 25.89
N ARG A 26 1.46 -11.51 27.05
CA ARG A 26 2.84 -11.11 27.35
C ARG A 26 3.85 -11.72 26.36
N LYS A 27 3.67 -12.99 25.98
CA LYS A 27 4.50 -13.65 24.96
C LYS A 27 4.23 -13.11 23.56
N HIS A 28 2.98 -12.75 23.24
CA HIS A 28 2.64 -12.15 21.95
C HIS A 28 3.32 -10.79 21.76
N ASN A 29 3.19 -9.89 22.75
CA ASN A 29 3.86 -8.59 22.73
C ASN A 29 5.38 -8.77 22.55
N GLN A 30 6.02 -9.66 23.32
CA GLN A 30 7.45 -9.96 23.18
C GLN A 30 7.88 -10.57 21.83
N LYS A 31 6.96 -11.05 21.00
CA LYS A 31 7.25 -11.37 19.58
C LYS A 31 7.12 -10.14 18.69
N VAL A 32 6.07 -9.32 18.90
CA VAL A 32 5.85 -8.06 18.16
C VAL A 32 7.01 -7.09 18.40
N ASP A 33 7.45 -6.91 19.64
CA ASP A 33 8.59 -6.06 20.02
C ASP A 33 9.85 -6.42 19.19
N LYS A 34 10.19 -7.71 19.13
CA LYS A 34 11.33 -8.23 18.37
C LYS A 34 11.19 -8.07 16.85
N PHE A 35 9.96 -8.15 16.34
CA PHE A 35 9.69 -7.92 14.93
C PHE A 35 9.89 -6.44 14.58
N ILE A 36 9.43 -5.53 15.45
CA ILE A 36 9.67 -4.09 15.34
C ILE A 36 11.18 -3.79 15.34
N ASP A 37 11.95 -4.36 16.28
CA ASP A 37 13.42 -4.20 16.34
C ASP A 37 14.13 -4.63 15.04
N LEU A 38 13.60 -5.64 14.33
CA LEU A 38 14.16 -6.11 13.05
C LEU A 38 13.86 -5.16 11.88
N ILE A 39 12.66 -4.61 11.80
CA ILE A 39 12.26 -3.71 10.71
C ILE A 39 12.70 -2.26 10.91
N LEU A 40 12.98 -1.82 12.14
CA LEU A 40 13.36 -0.44 12.42
C LEU A 40 14.64 -0.01 11.65
N PRO A 41 14.67 1.22 11.10
CA PRO A 41 15.87 1.78 10.50
C PRO A 41 16.89 2.12 11.61
N ASN A 42 18.19 2.04 11.30
CA ASN A 42 19.25 2.35 12.27
C ASN A 42 19.23 3.83 12.70
N GLU A 43 18.73 4.70 11.81
CA GLU A 43 18.60 6.14 11.99
C GLU A 43 17.18 6.52 11.54
N PRO A 44 16.18 6.60 12.43
CA PRO A 44 14.82 6.97 12.03
C PRO A 44 14.73 8.43 11.56
N SER A 45 13.76 8.69 10.70
CA SER A 45 13.31 10.03 10.31
C SER A 45 12.20 10.53 11.25
N GLU A 46 11.96 11.84 11.32
CA GLU A 46 10.89 12.40 12.18
C GLU A 46 9.46 12.06 11.72
N VAL A 47 9.31 11.56 10.48
CA VAL A 47 8.03 11.16 9.88
C VAL A 47 8.12 9.70 9.44
N LEU A 48 7.15 8.89 9.87
CA LEU A 48 6.91 7.53 9.37
C LEU A 48 5.60 7.53 8.57
N VAL A 49 5.64 6.99 7.36
CA VAL A 49 4.48 6.76 6.49
C VAL A 49 4.18 5.26 6.44
N ILE A 50 2.90 4.91 6.64
CA ILE A 50 2.41 3.53 6.53
C ILE A 50 1.35 3.49 5.42
N ALA A 51 1.62 2.77 4.33
CA ALA A 51 0.77 2.77 3.12
C ALA A 51 -0.10 1.50 2.96
N GLY A 52 -0.72 1.03 4.05
CA GLY A 52 -1.70 -0.07 4.05
C GLY A 52 -1.10 -1.48 4.20
N ASP A 53 -1.98 -2.48 4.05
CA ASP A 53 -1.81 -3.92 4.35
C ASP A 53 -1.01 -4.21 5.63
N LEU A 54 -1.71 -4.37 6.76
CA LEU A 54 -1.09 -4.54 8.07
C LEU A 54 -1.13 -5.96 8.62
N GLY A 55 -2.03 -6.81 8.10
CA GLY A 55 -2.35 -8.15 8.62
C GLY A 55 -3.86 -8.39 8.73
N HIS A 56 -4.25 -9.62 9.06
CA HIS A 56 -5.64 -10.09 8.94
C HIS A 56 -6.41 -10.14 10.27
N TYR A 57 -5.73 -10.31 11.41
CA TYR A 57 -6.41 -10.52 12.69
C TYR A 57 -6.75 -9.21 13.39
N ASN A 58 -8.00 -8.76 13.32
CA ASN A 58 -8.52 -7.52 13.93
C ASN A 58 -8.04 -7.19 15.36
N LYS A 59 -7.65 -8.16 16.20
CA LYS A 59 -7.07 -7.90 17.55
C LYS A 59 -5.56 -7.69 17.57
N GLN A 60 -4.80 -8.43 16.76
CA GLN A 60 -3.36 -8.23 16.54
C GLN A 60 -3.16 -6.95 15.73
N ASN A 61 -3.99 -6.77 14.71
CA ASN A 61 -4.20 -5.52 14.02
C ASN A 61 -4.52 -4.43 15.02
N LEU A 62 -5.54 -4.50 15.91
CA LEU A 62 -5.86 -3.38 16.83
C LEU A 62 -4.68 -2.92 17.71
N ILE A 63 -3.84 -3.82 18.20
CA ILE A 63 -2.59 -3.49 18.93
C ILE A 63 -1.63 -2.64 18.07
N PHE A 64 -1.77 -2.73 16.75
CA PHE A 64 -1.01 -2.01 15.71
C PHE A 64 -1.85 -0.91 15.00
N LEU A 65 -3.19 -0.97 15.07
CA LEU A 65 -4.23 -0.16 14.41
C LEU A 65 -4.92 0.84 15.33
N GLU A 66 -4.38 1.02 16.54
CA GLU A 66 -4.21 2.36 17.11
C GLU A 66 -3.38 3.31 16.17
N LYS A 67 -3.17 2.94 14.86
CA LYS A 67 -2.40 3.62 13.77
C LYS A 67 -2.89 3.53 12.26
N LEU A 68 -4.09 3.00 11.87
CA LEU A 68 -4.84 3.13 10.51
C LEU A 68 -4.29 2.46 9.18
N LYS A 69 -4.97 2.15 8.01
CA LYS A 69 -6.40 2.01 7.49
C LYS A 69 -6.64 0.93 6.33
N TRP A 70 -7.17 1.24 5.10
CA TRP A 70 -8.00 0.38 4.13
C TRP A 70 -7.79 0.54 2.56
N TYR A 71 -8.65 -0.06 1.68
CA TYR A 71 -8.53 -0.45 0.21
C TYR A 71 -9.68 -0.02 -0.79
N ASP A 72 -9.59 -0.40 -2.10
CA ASP A 72 -10.55 -0.20 -3.25
C ASP A 72 -10.30 -1.21 -4.45
N PHE A 73 -11.23 -1.43 -5.42
CA PHE A 73 -11.10 -2.44 -6.52
C PHE A 73 -11.33 -1.88 -7.96
N GLN A 74 -10.32 -1.90 -8.86
CA GLN A 74 -10.32 -1.08 -10.11
C GLN A 74 -10.05 -1.81 -11.46
N TYR A 75 -8.82 -2.28 -11.70
CA TYR A 75 -8.32 -2.78 -13.00
C TYR A 75 -9.09 -3.98 -13.58
N GLY A 76 -9.82 -4.78 -12.78
CA GLY A 76 -10.44 -6.04 -13.27
C GLY A 76 -11.60 -5.83 -14.23
N ILE A 77 -12.37 -4.78 -13.98
CA ILE A 77 -13.39 -4.24 -14.87
C ILE A 77 -12.74 -3.76 -16.17
N ASN A 78 -11.53 -3.19 -16.07
CA ASN A 78 -10.91 -2.38 -17.10
C ASN A 78 -9.95 -3.14 -18.03
N GLN A 79 -9.39 -4.28 -17.62
CA GLN A 79 -8.30 -4.96 -18.36
C GLN A 79 -8.62 -6.41 -18.76
N LEU A 80 -9.56 -7.08 -18.09
CA LEU A 80 -9.98 -8.45 -18.44
C LEU A 80 -11.49 -8.58 -18.70
N ASP A 81 -12.18 -7.43 -18.88
CA ASP A 81 -13.60 -7.35 -19.26
C ASP A 81 -14.51 -8.19 -18.33
N LEU A 82 -14.17 -8.25 -17.03
CA LEU A 82 -14.96 -8.97 -16.04
C LEU A 82 -15.95 -8.07 -15.33
N ASP A 83 -17.17 -8.60 -15.27
CA ASP A 83 -18.26 -8.20 -14.40
C ASP A 83 -17.81 -8.03 -12.94
N MET A 84 -18.26 -6.94 -12.32
CA MET A 84 -18.06 -6.63 -10.91
C MET A 84 -18.53 -7.75 -9.99
N ASP A 85 -19.63 -8.44 -10.33
CA ASP A 85 -20.11 -9.55 -9.49
C ASP A 85 -19.15 -10.75 -9.53
N LYS A 86 -18.44 -11.01 -10.65
CA LYS A 86 -17.36 -12.01 -10.70
C LYS A 86 -16.13 -11.60 -9.90
N ILE A 87 -15.74 -10.33 -9.97
CA ILE A 87 -14.59 -9.80 -9.21
C ILE A 87 -14.88 -9.88 -7.70
N TYR A 88 -16.12 -9.54 -7.31
CA TYR A 88 -16.61 -9.60 -5.94
C TYR A 88 -16.76 -11.03 -5.41
N ASP A 89 -17.31 -11.96 -6.20
CA ASP A 89 -17.40 -13.38 -5.83
C ASP A 89 -16.01 -14.02 -5.77
N HIS A 90 -15.07 -13.63 -6.66
CA HIS A 90 -13.69 -14.11 -6.56
C HIS A 90 -12.98 -13.55 -5.32
N TRP A 91 -13.10 -12.25 -5.04
CA TRP A 91 -12.62 -11.63 -3.80
C TRP A 91 -13.18 -12.34 -2.57
N LYS A 92 -14.49 -12.63 -2.54
CA LYS A 92 -15.12 -13.45 -1.49
C LYS A 92 -14.57 -14.86 -1.38
N SER A 93 -14.19 -15.49 -2.50
CA SER A 93 -13.66 -16.85 -2.51
C SER A 93 -12.23 -16.97 -1.99
N ILE A 94 -11.45 -15.87 -1.97
CA ILE A 94 -10.02 -15.87 -1.59
C ILE A 94 -9.67 -14.98 -0.40
N SER A 95 -10.45 -13.93 -0.12
CA SER A 95 -10.18 -12.97 0.96
C SER A 95 -11.06 -13.22 2.18
N ASN A 96 -10.40 -13.48 3.33
CA ASN A 96 -11.06 -13.62 4.63
C ASN A 96 -11.78 -12.33 5.07
N ASP A 97 -11.33 -11.17 4.60
CA ASP A 97 -11.87 -9.85 4.98
C ASP A 97 -13.28 -9.62 4.45
N SER A 98 -13.67 -10.35 3.39
CA SER A 98 -15.02 -10.32 2.80
C SER A 98 -16.12 -10.78 3.76
N VAL A 99 -15.75 -11.42 4.88
CA VAL A 99 -16.64 -11.84 5.98
C VAL A 99 -16.81 -10.73 7.03
N LEU A 100 -15.93 -9.73 7.05
CA LEU A 100 -15.79 -8.73 8.13
C LEU A 100 -16.12 -7.29 7.69
N ILE A 101 -16.34 -7.04 6.41
CA ILE A 101 -16.70 -5.73 5.85
C ILE A 101 -18.17 -5.73 5.42
N GLU A 102 -19.05 -5.12 6.24
CA GLU A 102 -20.44 -4.87 5.83
C GLU A 102 -20.53 -3.70 4.84
N GLY A 103 -20.59 -4.03 3.55
CA GLY A 103 -20.82 -3.10 2.45
C GLY A 103 -21.03 -3.84 1.14
N LEU A 104 -22.19 -3.68 0.50
CA LEU A 104 -22.49 -4.34 -0.78
C LEU A 104 -21.80 -3.64 -1.96
N PRO A 105 -21.39 -4.37 -3.02
CA PRO A 105 -20.49 -3.87 -4.07
C PRO A 105 -21.09 -2.78 -4.99
N ARG A 106 -22.36 -2.43 -4.82
CA ARG A 106 -23.09 -1.44 -5.65
C ARG A 106 -22.59 0.01 -5.55
N LEU A 107 -21.56 0.26 -4.75
CA LEU A 107 -20.98 1.60 -4.56
C LEU A 107 -19.52 1.70 -5.00
N VAL A 108 -18.86 0.67 -5.54
CA VAL A 108 -17.40 0.76 -5.84
C VAL A 108 -17.07 1.91 -6.80
N GLU A 109 -17.82 2.11 -7.89
CA GLU A 109 -17.63 3.28 -8.77
C GLU A 109 -17.89 4.62 -8.04
N THR A 110 -18.86 4.65 -7.12
CA THR A 110 -19.21 5.86 -6.35
C THR A 110 -18.16 6.16 -5.29
N MET A 111 -17.66 5.14 -4.60
CA MET A 111 -16.57 5.22 -3.63
C MET A 111 -15.28 5.63 -4.32
N TYR A 112 -14.92 5.04 -5.46
CA TYR A 112 -13.79 5.49 -6.27
C TYR A 112 -13.98 6.94 -6.72
N ALA A 113 -15.15 7.33 -7.23
CA ALA A 113 -15.41 8.72 -7.63
C ALA A 113 -15.30 9.69 -6.44
N GLU A 114 -15.77 9.31 -5.25
CA GLU A 114 -15.61 10.09 -4.03
C GLU A 114 -14.16 10.16 -3.54
N GLU A 115 -13.44 9.04 -3.45
CA GLU A 115 -12.04 8.99 -3.00
C GLU A 115 -11.10 9.65 -4.00
N LEU A 116 -11.33 9.50 -5.32
CA LEU A 116 -10.66 10.27 -6.35
C LEU A 116 -10.97 11.76 -6.24
N THR A 117 -12.17 12.15 -5.82
CA THR A 117 -12.52 13.57 -5.57
C THR A 117 -11.84 14.09 -4.31
N LYS A 118 -11.86 13.34 -3.19
CA LYS A 118 -11.14 13.63 -1.95
C LYS A 118 -9.63 13.79 -2.22
N LEU A 119 -9.06 12.90 -3.03
CA LEU A 119 -7.67 12.93 -3.50
C LEU A 119 -7.39 14.16 -4.38
N LYS A 120 -8.15 14.38 -5.46
CA LYS A 120 -8.00 15.56 -6.36
C LYS A 120 -8.06 16.88 -5.60
N ASN A 121 -8.91 16.99 -4.57
CA ASN A 121 -9.02 18.17 -3.70
C ASN A 121 -7.78 18.42 -2.83
N VAL A 122 -6.83 17.49 -2.71
CA VAL A 122 -5.59 17.66 -1.95
C VAL A 122 -4.31 17.53 -2.78
N LEU A 123 -4.32 16.82 -3.91
CA LEU A 123 -3.13 16.49 -4.72
C LEU A 123 -2.20 17.69 -4.98
N HIS A 124 -2.72 18.83 -5.43
CA HIS A 124 -1.89 19.99 -5.78
C HIS A 124 -1.17 20.64 -4.59
N ARG A 125 -1.66 20.45 -3.36
CA ARG A 125 -1.07 20.99 -2.12
C ARG A 125 -0.31 19.95 -1.29
N SER A 126 -0.30 18.69 -1.71
CA SER A 126 0.47 17.62 -1.08
C SER A 126 1.84 17.50 -1.74
N ASP A 127 2.91 17.37 -0.96
CA ASP A 127 4.27 17.11 -1.47
C ASP A 127 4.63 15.61 -1.44
N VAL A 128 4.09 14.92 -0.43
CA VAL A 128 4.01 13.46 -0.35
C VAL A 128 2.54 13.06 -0.47
N ILE A 129 2.26 12.13 -1.37
CA ILE A 129 0.95 11.53 -1.60
C ILE A 129 1.04 10.08 -1.14
N VAL A 130 0.00 9.58 -0.47
CA VAL A 130 -0.05 8.20 0.04
C VAL A 130 -1.37 7.59 -0.34
N THR A 131 -1.33 6.53 -1.13
CA THR A 131 -2.46 5.63 -1.42
C THR A 131 -1.97 4.21 -1.20
N HIS A 132 -2.83 3.28 -0.81
CA HIS A 132 -2.39 1.89 -0.72
C HIS A 132 -2.12 1.29 -2.12
N ILE A 133 -3.04 1.55 -3.06
CA ILE A 133 -2.99 1.12 -4.46
C ILE A 133 -2.08 2.05 -5.28
N SER A 134 -1.31 1.51 -6.23
CA SER A 134 -0.42 2.31 -7.10
C SER A 134 -1.19 3.07 -8.20
N PRO A 135 -0.82 4.33 -8.51
CA PRO A 135 -1.35 5.11 -9.65
C PRO A 135 -0.74 4.71 -11.01
N ASP A 136 0.27 3.84 -11.03
CA ASP A 136 0.97 3.40 -12.24
C ASP A 136 1.16 1.88 -12.25
N TRP A 137 0.77 1.27 -13.37
CA TRP A 137 0.95 -0.16 -13.66
C TRP A 137 2.10 -0.43 -14.66
N SER A 138 2.91 0.57 -15.03
CA SER A 138 4.07 0.37 -15.94
C SER A 138 5.15 -0.57 -15.41
N LYS A 139 5.05 -0.98 -14.14
CA LYS A 139 5.94 -1.93 -13.44
C LYS A 139 5.35 -3.32 -13.24
N VAL A 140 4.16 -3.61 -13.74
CA VAL A 140 3.61 -4.99 -13.74
C VAL A 140 4.62 -5.92 -14.47
N PRO A 141 5.10 -7.01 -13.83
CA PRO A 141 6.02 -7.93 -14.47
C PRO A 141 5.42 -8.60 -15.71
N LEU A 142 6.27 -8.95 -16.69
CA LEU A 142 5.81 -9.57 -17.94
C LEU A 142 5.20 -10.98 -17.74
N SER A 143 5.48 -11.64 -16.63
CA SER A 143 4.81 -12.87 -16.20
C SER A 143 3.35 -12.63 -15.78
N ASP A 144 3.08 -11.44 -15.23
CA ASP A 144 1.87 -11.11 -14.48
C ASP A 144 0.95 -10.19 -15.29
N ILE A 145 1.36 -9.77 -16.50
CA ILE A 145 0.67 -8.78 -17.34
C ILE A 145 -0.76 -9.19 -17.77
N ASN A 146 -1.07 -10.49 -17.69
CA ASN A 146 -2.41 -11.04 -17.96
C ASN A 146 -3.13 -11.49 -16.66
N ASP A 147 -2.61 -11.16 -15.48
CA ASP A 147 -3.20 -11.55 -14.20
C ASP A 147 -4.38 -10.64 -13.83
N ILE A 148 -5.49 -11.28 -13.47
CA ILE A 148 -6.71 -10.68 -12.96
C ILE A 148 -6.63 -10.26 -11.49
N SER A 149 -5.45 -10.23 -10.89
CA SER A 149 -5.22 -9.76 -9.52
C SER A 149 -4.67 -8.33 -9.49
N ASN A 150 -3.90 -7.93 -10.51
CA ASN A 150 -3.57 -6.51 -10.78
C ASN A 150 -4.82 -5.61 -10.81
N SER A 151 -5.98 -6.22 -11.09
CA SER A 151 -7.35 -5.76 -10.96
C SER A 151 -7.73 -4.95 -9.73
N PHE A 152 -6.95 -5.06 -8.66
CA PHE A 152 -7.15 -4.31 -7.44
C PHE A 152 -5.82 -3.73 -6.93
N TYR A 153 -4.68 -4.23 -7.43
CA TYR A 153 -3.35 -3.70 -7.12
C TYR A 153 -3.02 -2.35 -7.78
N TYR A 154 -3.76 -1.95 -8.83
CA TYR A 154 -3.51 -0.70 -9.59
C TYR A 154 -4.78 0.08 -9.97
N PHE A 155 -4.63 1.40 -10.10
CA PHE A 155 -5.62 2.28 -10.73
C PHE A 155 -4.96 3.19 -11.79
N ASN A 156 -5.75 3.74 -12.73
CA ASN A 156 -5.22 4.59 -13.80
C ASN A 156 -4.95 6.03 -13.32
N GLY A 157 -3.80 6.24 -12.67
CA GLY A 157 -3.39 7.56 -12.18
C GLY A 157 -2.72 8.45 -13.22
N ARG A 158 -2.55 8.02 -14.48
CA ARG A 158 -1.69 8.72 -15.46
C ARG A 158 -2.09 10.18 -15.70
N GLU A 159 -3.38 10.49 -15.79
CA GLU A 159 -3.86 11.86 -15.94
C GLU A 159 -3.47 12.74 -14.73
N LEU A 160 -3.50 12.17 -13.52
CA LEU A 160 -3.08 12.84 -12.28
C LEU A 160 -1.57 13.09 -12.31
N LEU A 161 -0.79 12.05 -12.60
CA LEU A 161 0.68 12.13 -12.66
C LEU A 161 1.15 13.19 -13.67
N SER A 162 0.54 13.24 -14.86
CA SER A 162 0.84 14.26 -15.89
C SER A 162 0.50 15.71 -15.49
N LYS A 163 -0.28 15.90 -14.43
CA LYS A 163 -0.68 17.21 -13.86
C LYS A 163 0.04 17.54 -12.56
N LEU A 164 0.92 16.64 -12.11
CA LEU A 164 1.81 16.80 -10.97
C LEU A 164 3.25 16.92 -11.47
N ASN A 165 4.15 17.39 -10.61
CA ASN A 165 5.58 17.47 -10.90
C ASN A 165 6.34 17.53 -9.58
N LYS A 166 7.50 16.88 -9.50
CA LYS A 166 8.40 16.82 -8.32
C LYS A 166 7.78 16.24 -7.04
N LYS A 167 6.58 15.64 -7.11
CA LYS A 167 5.89 15.01 -5.96
C LYS A 167 6.41 13.61 -5.69
N VAL A 168 6.31 13.17 -4.43
CA VAL A 168 6.55 11.78 -4.04
C VAL A 168 5.20 11.08 -3.87
N TRP A 169 5.05 9.88 -4.43
CA TRP A 169 3.85 9.06 -4.29
C TRP A 169 4.22 7.70 -3.67
N CYS A 170 3.74 7.46 -2.47
CA CYS A 170 3.96 6.24 -1.70
C CYS A 170 2.81 5.24 -1.92
N SER A 171 3.14 3.97 -2.14
CA SER A 171 2.17 2.88 -2.34
C SER A 171 2.62 1.53 -1.77
N GLY A 172 1.69 0.59 -1.70
CA GLY A 172 1.87 -0.79 -1.28
C GLY A 172 1.18 -1.76 -2.24
N HIS A 173 0.47 -2.74 -1.68
CA HIS A 173 -0.40 -3.76 -2.27
C HIS A 173 0.27 -4.78 -3.21
N VAL A 174 1.22 -4.35 -4.04
CA VAL A 174 1.88 -5.20 -5.06
C VAL A 174 3.02 -6.08 -4.50
N HIS A 175 3.29 -6.02 -3.19
CA HIS A 175 4.33 -6.75 -2.46
C HIS A 175 5.79 -6.58 -2.94
N ARG A 176 6.02 -5.74 -3.95
CA ARG A 176 7.36 -5.47 -4.53
C ARG A 176 7.86 -4.09 -4.17
N ARG A 177 9.08 -4.04 -3.62
CA ARG A 177 9.78 -2.77 -3.38
C ARG A 177 10.29 -2.17 -4.68
N GLU A 178 9.82 -0.98 -4.98
CA GLU A 178 10.08 -0.26 -6.23
C GLU A 178 10.35 1.22 -5.90
N ASP A 179 11.30 1.86 -6.58
CA ASP A 179 11.60 3.29 -6.44
C ASP A 179 12.01 3.84 -7.81
N TYR A 180 11.17 4.69 -8.40
CA TYR A 180 11.32 5.15 -9.79
C TYR A 180 10.65 6.51 -10.03
N ILE A 181 10.95 7.11 -11.19
CA ILE A 181 10.35 8.38 -11.61
C ILE A 181 9.52 8.17 -12.87
N ILE A 182 8.31 8.73 -12.89
CA ILE A 182 7.39 8.74 -14.05
C ILE A 182 6.58 10.06 -14.06
N GLU A 183 6.40 10.65 -15.25
CA GLU A 183 5.81 11.99 -15.46
C GLU A 183 6.36 13.09 -14.50
N GLY A 184 7.62 12.99 -14.06
CA GLY A 184 8.25 13.93 -13.12
C GLY A 184 7.90 13.72 -11.64
N CYS A 185 7.06 12.75 -11.29
CA CYS A 185 6.82 12.31 -9.92
C CYS A 185 7.68 11.09 -9.57
N ARG A 186 8.09 10.98 -8.31
CA ARG A 186 8.79 9.79 -7.78
C ARG A 186 7.77 8.85 -7.15
N LEU A 187 7.64 7.64 -7.66
CA LEU A 187 6.80 6.60 -7.10
C LEU A 187 7.67 5.66 -6.26
N VAL A 188 7.24 5.40 -5.04
CA VAL A 188 7.95 4.56 -4.07
C VAL A 188 7.01 3.53 -3.48
N ASN A 189 7.43 2.28 -3.49
CA ASN A 189 6.81 1.19 -2.76
C ASN A 189 7.84 0.56 -1.80
N ALA A 190 7.45 0.39 -0.53
CA ALA A 190 8.30 -0.17 0.51
C ALA A 190 7.71 -1.43 1.17
N SER A 191 6.89 -2.18 0.43
CA SER A 191 6.28 -3.47 0.80
C SER A 191 7.23 -4.31 1.64
N LEU A 192 6.78 -4.81 2.78
CA LEU A 192 7.46 -5.93 3.42
C LEU A 192 7.13 -7.24 2.68
N GLY A 193 5.87 -7.41 2.27
CA GLY A 193 5.33 -8.61 1.63
C GLY A 193 5.14 -9.76 2.61
N TYR A 194 4.76 -10.93 2.10
CA TYR A 194 4.74 -12.16 2.87
C TYR A 194 6.17 -12.70 3.14
N PRO A 195 6.36 -13.54 4.18
CA PRO A 195 7.68 -14.07 4.51
C PRO A 195 8.28 -14.93 3.41
N ASP A 196 7.50 -15.80 2.77
CA ASP A 196 7.94 -16.73 1.73
C ASP A 196 8.38 -16.02 0.43
N GLU A 197 7.65 -14.99 0.01
CA GLU A 197 8.04 -14.05 -1.06
C GLU A 197 9.43 -13.41 -0.82
N ASN A 198 9.86 -13.34 0.44
CA ASN A 198 11.09 -12.65 0.88
C ASN A 198 12.11 -13.58 1.55
N GLY A 199 12.00 -14.90 1.36
CA GLY A 199 12.95 -15.87 1.91
C GLY A 199 12.99 -15.94 3.44
N ASN A 200 11.90 -15.51 4.10
CA ASN A 200 11.69 -15.36 5.54
C ASN A 200 12.62 -14.33 6.22
N ILE A 201 13.17 -13.37 5.46
CA ILE A 201 14.03 -12.30 5.98
C ILE A 201 13.28 -10.96 5.87
N PRO A 202 12.89 -10.32 6.99
CA PRO A 202 12.18 -9.05 6.94
C PRO A 202 13.11 -7.92 6.50
N LYS A 203 12.64 -7.10 5.55
CA LYS A 203 13.38 -5.95 5.02
C LYS A 203 13.11 -4.71 5.88
N LYS A 204 14.16 -4.02 6.34
CA LYS A 204 14.05 -2.78 7.12
C LYS A 204 13.18 -1.73 6.43
N ILE A 205 12.52 -0.88 7.21
CA ILE A 205 11.76 0.28 6.74
C ILE A 205 12.62 1.13 5.80
N MET A 206 12.06 1.59 4.69
CA MET A 206 12.80 2.33 3.66
C MET A 206 12.89 3.82 4.04
N LYS A 207 14.11 4.37 4.13
CA LYS A 207 14.28 5.83 4.24
C LYS A 207 14.16 6.46 2.86
N VAL A 208 13.18 7.35 2.69
CA VAL A 208 12.96 8.13 1.48
C VAL A 208 13.51 9.53 1.69
N ILE A 209 14.53 9.90 0.89
CA ILE A 209 15.06 11.27 0.81
C ILE A 209 14.78 11.78 -0.60
N HIS A 210 13.96 12.81 -0.73
CA HIS A 210 13.60 13.44 -1.99
C HIS A 210 13.97 14.93 -1.97
N GLU A 211 14.57 15.39 -3.07
CA GLU A 211 15.18 16.71 -3.15
C GLU A 211 14.62 17.50 -4.32
N GLU A 212 13.99 18.65 -4.03
CA GLU A 212 13.57 19.56 -5.09
C GLU A 212 14.78 20.30 -5.69
N SER A 213 15.33 19.72 -6.75
CA SER A 213 16.29 20.43 -7.62
C SER A 213 15.58 21.56 -8.35
N TYR A 214 16.07 22.79 -8.16
CA TYR A 214 15.75 23.92 -9.01
C TYR A 214 16.42 23.72 -10.38
N ILE A 215 15.60 23.64 -11.41
CA ILE A 215 15.91 23.82 -12.83
C ILE A 215 14.93 24.90 -13.30
#